data_AF-A0A8T7CS59-F1
#
_entry.id   AF-A0A8T7CS59-F1
#
_cell.length_a   1.000
_cell.length_b   1.000
_cell.length_c   1.000
_cell.angle_alpha   90.00
_cell.angle_beta   90.00
_cell.angle_gamma   90.00
#
_symmetry.space_group_name_H-M   'P 1'
#
loop_
_entity.id
_entity.type
_entity.pdbx_description
1 polymer ?
#
loop_
_entity_poly.entity_id
_entity_poly.type
_entity_poly.pdbx_seq_one_letter_code
_entity_poly.pdbx_strand_id
1 'polypeptide(L)'
;MMRRLVYLYVVLLSGCELLPVTETPLPAVADPREAWAQHRLQLNNLEAWTLDGRISLRQDEEAWHASLQWQQIDSAYHINLFGPFGQGALQLDGSPQSVILQHDGETVQSDDAEQLLRQRVGLQVPVNGLRYWAVGLAAPGSEHKEELD
;
A
#
# COMPACT_ATOMS: atom_id res chain seq x y z
N MET A 1 29.48 -29.96 37.19
CA MET A 1 28.52 -28.84 37.09
C MET A 1 28.28 -28.40 35.64
N MET A 2 29.33 -28.04 34.87
CA MET A 2 29.25 -27.46 33.51
C MET A 2 28.43 -28.28 32.49
N ARG A 3 28.55 -29.62 32.49
CA ARG A 3 27.84 -30.49 31.52
C ARG A 3 26.32 -30.48 31.70
N ARG A 4 25.82 -30.26 32.93
CA ARG A 4 24.38 -30.16 33.21
C ARG A 4 23.78 -28.82 32.76
N LEU A 5 24.57 -27.74 32.78
CA LEU A 5 24.16 -26.45 32.24
C LEU A 5 24.02 -26.47 30.71
N VAL A 6 24.89 -27.20 30.01
CA VAL A 6 24.81 -27.36 28.54
C VAL A 6 23.53 -28.11 28.14
N TYR A 7 23.16 -29.18 28.85
CA TYR A 7 21.91 -29.90 28.56
C TYR A 7 20.66 -29.05 28.82
N LEU A 8 20.68 -28.22 29.88
CA LEU A 8 19.57 -27.30 30.18
C LEU A 8 19.41 -26.23 29.08
N TYR A 9 20.53 -25.73 28.54
CA TYR A 9 20.54 -24.72 27.48
C TYR A 9 20.03 -25.26 26.13
N VAL A 10 20.38 -26.52 25.79
CA VAL A 10 19.89 -27.18 24.57
C VAL A 10 18.38 -27.42 24.61
N VAL A 11 17.82 -27.78 25.77
CA VAL A 11 16.36 -28.01 25.93
C VAL A 11 15.56 -26.70 25.81
N LEU A 12 16.13 -25.57 26.24
CA LEU A 12 15.49 -24.25 26.17
C LEU A 12 15.42 -23.67 24.75
N LEU A 13 16.25 -24.15 23.81
CA LEU A 13 16.29 -23.66 22.42
C LEU A 13 15.31 -24.35 21.46
N SER A 14 14.71 -25.48 21.86
CA SER A 14 13.78 -26.27 21.02
C SER A 14 12.30 -25.85 21.09
N GLY A 15 11.99 -24.69 21.68
CA GLY A 15 10.60 -24.27 21.94
C GLY A 15 9.86 -23.52 20.82
N CYS A 16 10.54 -23.04 19.77
CA CYS A 16 9.92 -22.13 18.78
C CYS A 16 9.21 -22.81 17.60
N GLU A 17 9.37 -24.12 17.37
CA GLU A 17 8.70 -24.82 16.25
C GLU A 17 7.41 -25.57 16.64
N LEU A 18 7.07 -25.62 17.93
CA LEU A 18 5.93 -26.39 18.43
C LEU A 18 4.62 -25.60 18.49
N LEU A 19 4.51 -24.47 17.78
CA LEU A 19 3.22 -23.83 17.56
C LEU A 19 2.54 -24.54 16.38
N PRO A 20 1.54 -25.41 16.61
CA PRO A 20 0.75 -25.94 15.51
C PRO A 20 0.07 -24.75 14.83
N VAL A 21 0.43 -24.51 13.57
CA VAL A 21 -0.41 -23.71 12.66
C VAL A 21 -1.72 -24.47 12.56
N THR A 22 -2.68 -24.07 13.40
CA THR A 22 -4.05 -24.55 13.29
C THR A 22 -4.63 -23.74 12.15
N GLU A 23 -4.59 -24.31 10.95
CA GLU A 23 -5.38 -23.80 9.82
C GLU A 23 -6.84 -23.88 10.27
N THR A 24 -7.36 -22.78 10.78
CA THR A 24 -8.79 -22.66 11.04
C THR A 24 -9.46 -22.80 9.67
N PRO A 25 -10.26 -23.84 9.41
CA PRO A 25 -10.92 -23.97 8.12
C PRO A 25 -11.75 -22.71 7.92
N LEU A 26 -11.49 -22.00 6.83
CA LEU A 26 -12.33 -20.87 6.44
C LEU A 26 -13.79 -21.36 6.42
N PRO A 27 -14.75 -20.61 6.98
CA PRO A 27 -16.14 -21.00 6.88
C PRO A 27 -16.48 -21.21 5.41
N ALA A 28 -17.11 -22.34 5.09
CA ALA A 28 -17.50 -22.63 3.72
C ALA A 28 -18.39 -21.49 3.21
N VAL A 29 -17.85 -20.68 2.30
CA VAL A 29 -18.62 -19.66 1.62
C VAL A 29 -19.53 -20.38 0.63
N ALA A 30 -20.85 -20.21 0.77
CA ALA A 30 -21.82 -20.92 -0.07
C ALA A 30 -21.70 -20.53 -1.57
N ASP A 31 -21.30 -19.29 -1.86
CA ASP A 31 -20.96 -18.81 -3.20
C ASP A 31 -19.83 -17.76 -3.12
N PRO A 32 -18.60 -18.06 -3.61
CA PRO A 32 -17.48 -17.12 -3.64
C PRO A 32 -17.81 -15.79 -4.34
N ARG A 33 -18.69 -15.82 -5.36
CA ARG A 33 -19.09 -14.62 -6.11
C ARG A 33 -19.93 -13.68 -5.25
N GLU A 34 -20.87 -14.21 -4.48
CA GLU A 34 -21.70 -13.39 -3.59
C GLU A 34 -20.86 -12.80 -2.46
N ALA A 35 -19.95 -13.58 -1.88
CA ALA A 35 -19.04 -13.06 -0.85
C ALA A 35 -18.12 -11.97 -1.39
N TRP A 36 -17.55 -12.14 -2.58
CA TRP A 36 -16.76 -11.11 -3.24
C TRP A 36 -17.59 -9.85 -3.51
N ALA A 37 -18.83 -10.00 -4.00
CA ALA A 37 -19.72 -8.88 -4.25
C ALA A 37 -20.01 -8.08 -2.97
N GLN A 38 -20.26 -8.76 -1.85
CA GLN A 38 -20.46 -8.12 -0.54
C GLN A 38 -19.19 -7.44 -0.04
N HIS A 39 -18.04 -8.10 -0.13
CA HIS A 39 -16.76 -7.51 0.26
C HIS A 39 -16.44 -6.25 -0.54
N ARG A 40 -16.67 -6.27 -1.86
CA ARG A 40 -16.50 -5.11 -2.73
C ARG A 40 -17.39 -3.94 -2.33
N LEU A 41 -18.64 -4.20 -1.91
CA LEU A 41 -19.52 -3.14 -1.37
C LEU A 41 -18.98 -2.54 -0.08
N GLN A 42 -18.40 -3.35 0.81
CA GLN A 42 -17.76 -2.86 2.03
C GLN A 42 -16.56 -1.96 1.70
N LEU A 43 -15.70 -2.38 0.78
CA LEU A 43 -14.53 -1.61 0.34
C LEU A 43 -14.93 -0.28 -0.34
N ASN A 44 -15.97 -0.30 -1.17
CA ASN A 44 -16.47 0.92 -1.83
C ASN A 44 -17.03 1.96 -0.85
N ASN A 45 -17.44 1.53 0.35
CA ASN A 45 -17.99 2.40 1.39
C ASN A 45 -16.91 2.89 2.38
N LEU A 46 -15.62 2.65 2.12
CA LEU A 46 -14.53 3.19 2.93
C LEU A 46 -14.40 4.70 2.68
N GLU A 47 -14.92 5.50 3.60
CA GLU A 47 -14.81 6.96 3.58
C GLU A 47 -13.39 7.44 3.91
N ALA A 48 -12.69 6.76 4.81
CA ALA A 48 -11.33 7.13 5.19
C ALA A 48 -10.45 5.90 5.44
N TRP A 49 -9.19 5.99 5.02
CA TRP A 49 -8.18 4.96 5.28
C TRP A 49 -6.78 5.55 5.27
N THR A 50 -5.85 4.83 5.88
CA THR A 50 -4.42 5.17 5.88
C THR A 50 -3.60 3.96 5.42
N LEU A 51 -2.50 4.24 4.74
CA LEU A 51 -1.55 3.23 4.29
C LEU A 51 -0.13 3.71 4.61
N ASP A 52 0.56 2.93 5.44
CA ASP A 52 1.98 3.11 5.77
C ASP A 52 2.75 1.92 5.20
N GLY A 53 3.77 2.18 4.39
CA GLY A 53 4.48 1.10 3.71
C GLY A 53 5.75 1.53 3.01
N ARG A 54 6.21 0.64 2.14
CA ARG A 54 7.36 0.87 1.26
C ARG A 54 6.91 0.60 -0.17
N ILE A 55 7.31 1.47 -1.08
CA ILE A 55 7.04 1.31 -2.50
C ILE A 55 8.34 1.17 -3.28
N SER A 56 8.25 0.44 -4.38
CA SER A 56 9.27 0.44 -5.42
C SER A 56 8.57 0.73 -6.74
N LEU A 57 9.03 1.77 -7.43
CA LEU A 57 8.63 2.05 -8.79
C LEU A 57 9.80 1.77 -9.71
N ARG A 58 9.53 1.15 -10.85
CA ARG A 58 10.49 1.00 -11.94
C ARG A 58 9.93 1.71 -13.17
N GLN A 59 10.71 2.62 -13.73
CA GLN A 59 10.39 3.32 -14.96
C GLN A 59 11.64 3.23 -15.85
N ASP A 60 11.50 2.61 -17.01
CA ASP A 60 12.63 2.30 -17.90
C ASP A 60 13.78 1.58 -17.16
N GLU A 61 14.99 2.15 -17.17
CA GLU A 61 16.16 1.61 -16.46
C GLU A 61 16.28 2.11 -15.00
N GLU A 62 15.41 3.02 -14.58
CA GLU A 62 15.46 3.64 -13.26
C GLU A 62 14.55 2.94 -12.26
N ALA A 63 15.05 2.77 -11.03
CA ALA A 63 14.29 2.24 -9.91
C ALA A 63 14.26 3.26 -8.77
N TRP A 64 13.05 3.57 -8.32
CA TRP A 64 12.78 4.42 -7.19
C TRP A 64 12.31 3.57 -6.02
N HIS A 65 12.85 3.83 -4.84
CA HIS A 65 12.47 3.19 -3.59
C HIS A 65 12.14 4.26 -2.56
N ALA A 66 10.95 4.18 -1.96
CA ALA A 66 10.51 5.16 -0.98
C ALA A 66 9.69 4.51 0.14
N SER A 67 9.75 5.11 1.32
CA SER A 67 8.70 4.95 2.33
C SER A 67 7.48 5.76 1.89
N LEU A 68 6.29 5.18 2.04
CA LEU A 68 5.01 5.79 1.69
C LEU A 68 4.17 5.96 2.95
N GLN A 69 3.60 7.15 3.10
CA GLN A 69 2.51 7.42 4.02
C GLN A 69 1.37 8.04 3.22
N TRP A 70 0.22 7.39 3.20
CA TRP A 70 -0.97 7.86 2.49
C TRP A 70 -2.11 7.98 3.48
N GLN A 71 -2.77 9.13 3.52
CA GLN A 71 -4.07 9.32 4.15
C GLN A 71 -5.11 9.67 3.08
N GLN A 72 -6.20 8.92 3.03
CA GLN A 72 -7.31 9.16 2.11
C GLN A 72 -8.55 9.50 2.94
N ILE A 73 -9.24 10.58 2.57
CA ILE A 73 -10.55 10.96 3.12
C ILE A 73 -11.43 11.35 1.95
N ASP A 74 -12.46 10.55 1.69
CA ASP A 74 -13.31 10.62 0.50
C ASP A 74 -12.47 10.68 -0.77
N SER A 75 -12.52 11.80 -1.49
CA SER A 75 -11.76 12.08 -2.70
C SER A 75 -10.46 12.84 -2.44
N ALA A 76 -10.28 13.35 -1.22
CA ALA A 76 -9.06 14.03 -0.83
C ALA A 76 -8.00 13.03 -0.36
N TYR A 77 -6.74 13.38 -0.59
CA TYR A 77 -5.61 12.56 -0.16
C TYR A 77 -4.41 13.41 0.22
N HIS A 78 -3.60 12.86 1.11
CA HIS A 78 -2.31 13.37 1.51
C HIS A 78 -1.30 12.23 1.41
N ILE A 79 -0.36 12.36 0.48
CA ILE A 79 0.67 11.35 0.21
C ILE A 79 2.03 11.94 0.50
N ASN A 80 2.79 11.29 1.37
CA ASN A 80 4.19 11.57 1.58
C ASN A 80 5.05 10.40 1.12
N LEU A 81 6.07 10.73 0.33
CA LEU A 81 7.12 9.81 -0.10
C LEU A 81 8.46 10.29 0.43
N PHE A 82 9.22 9.37 1.00
CA PHE A 82 10.57 9.64 1.50
C PHE A 82 11.53 8.59 0.98
N GLY A 83 12.55 9.00 0.22
CA GLY A 83 13.64 8.11 -0.16
C GLY A 83 14.54 7.77 1.04
N PRO A 84 15.51 6.86 0.83
CA PRO A 84 16.51 6.52 1.84
C PRO A 84 17.20 7.79 2.36
N PHE A 85 17.34 7.89 3.68
CA PHE A 85 17.93 9.06 4.33
C PHE A 85 17.22 10.39 4.08
N GLY A 86 15.92 10.36 3.73
CA GLY A 86 15.12 11.57 3.46
C GLY A 86 15.37 12.20 2.09
N GLN A 87 16.13 11.53 1.21
CA GLN A 87 16.36 11.98 -0.15
C GLN A 87 15.08 11.93 -0.98
N GLY A 88 14.90 12.86 -1.91
CA GLY A 88 13.75 12.87 -2.83
C GLY A 88 12.41 12.91 -2.09
N ALA A 89 12.35 13.64 -0.98
CA ALA A 89 11.10 13.81 -0.24
C ALA A 89 10.07 14.52 -1.12
N LEU A 90 8.85 14.00 -1.13
CA LEU A 90 7.76 14.51 -1.93
C LEU A 90 6.46 14.43 -1.13
N GLN A 91 5.70 15.52 -1.15
CA GLN A 91 4.35 15.57 -0.61
C GLN A 91 3.38 15.92 -1.73
N LEU A 92 2.31 15.13 -1.85
CA LEU A 92 1.25 15.32 -2.83
C LEU A 92 -0.09 15.37 -2.10
N ASP A 93 -0.70 16.54 -2.10
CA ASP A 93 -2.03 16.80 -1.57
C ASP A 93 -3.01 16.90 -2.73
N GLY A 94 -4.10 16.14 -2.71
CA GLY A 94 -5.11 16.21 -3.76
C GLY A 94 -6.51 16.30 -3.20
N SER A 95 -7.38 16.93 -3.98
CA SER A 95 -8.81 17.10 -3.75
C SER A 95 -9.51 17.24 -5.11
N PRO A 96 -10.85 17.15 -5.18
CA PRO A 96 -11.57 17.42 -6.42
C PRO A 96 -11.33 18.82 -7.01
N GLN A 97 -10.87 19.78 -6.20
CA GLN A 97 -10.67 21.17 -6.60
C GLN A 97 -9.24 21.48 -7.03
N SER A 98 -8.24 20.79 -6.45
CA SER A 98 -6.84 21.09 -6.69
C SER A 98 -5.91 19.97 -6.22
N VAL A 99 -4.75 19.91 -6.85
CA VAL A 99 -3.60 19.09 -6.47
C VAL A 99 -2.41 20.00 -6.22
N ILE A 100 -1.74 19.81 -5.10
CA ILE A 100 -0.53 20.53 -4.69
C ILE A 100 0.59 19.51 -4.55
N LEU A 101 1.71 19.77 -5.22
CA LEU A 101 2.94 19.00 -5.11
C LEU A 101 4.01 19.86 -4.45
N GLN A 102 4.62 19.34 -3.39
CA GLN A 102 5.80 19.90 -2.75
C GLN A 102 6.98 18.95 -2.94
N HIS A 103 8.05 19.44 -3.53
CA HIS A 103 9.26 18.67 -3.81
C HIS A 103 10.47 19.61 -3.91
N ASP A 104 11.60 19.24 -3.28
CA ASP A 104 12.86 20.00 -3.30
C ASP A 104 12.73 21.51 -2.96
N GLY A 105 11.77 21.84 -2.07
CA GLY A 105 11.51 23.21 -1.62
C GLY A 105 10.64 24.03 -2.57
N GLU A 106 10.21 23.46 -3.70
CA GLU A 106 9.21 24.05 -4.58
C GLU A 106 7.81 23.56 -4.25
N THR A 107 6.83 24.46 -4.31
CA THR A 107 5.40 24.15 -4.22
C THR A 107 4.74 24.53 -5.52
N VAL A 108 4.09 23.57 -6.16
CA VAL A 108 3.37 23.78 -7.42
C VAL A 108 1.96 23.22 -7.32
N GLN A 109 1.04 23.81 -8.08
CA GLN A 109 -0.37 23.46 -8.06
C GLN A 109 -0.87 23.17 -9.48
N SER A 110 -1.78 22.22 -9.60
CA SER A 110 -2.50 21.86 -10.82
C SER A 110 -3.86 21.27 -10.45
N ASP A 111 -4.64 20.90 -11.44
CA ASP A 111 -5.84 20.06 -11.36
C ASP A 111 -5.53 18.58 -11.67
N ASP A 112 -4.30 18.25 -12.10
CA ASP A 112 -3.88 16.89 -12.47
C ASP A 112 -2.60 16.48 -11.72
N ALA A 113 -2.75 15.47 -10.85
CA ALA A 113 -1.68 14.89 -10.07
C ALA A 113 -0.63 14.16 -10.91
N GLU A 114 -1.07 13.41 -11.92
CA GLU A 114 -0.22 12.60 -12.77
C GLU A 114 0.59 13.51 -13.70
N GLN A 115 0.00 14.63 -14.12
CA GLN A 115 0.72 15.69 -14.83
C GLN A 115 1.81 16.31 -13.94
N LEU A 116 1.50 16.70 -12.70
CA LEU A 116 2.48 17.30 -11.79
C LEU A 116 3.67 16.37 -11.53
N LEU A 117 3.40 15.12 -11.20
CA LEU A 117 4.43 14.11 -10.97
C LEU A 117 5.32 13.91 -12.20
N ARG A 118 4.72 13.83 -13.39
CA ARG A 118 5.47 13.67 -14.64
C ARG A 118 6.35 14.87 -14.95
N GLN A 119 5.85 16.09 -14.79
CA GLN A 119 6.56 17.30 -15.18
C GLN A 119 7.64 17.73 -14.19
N ARG A 120 7.43 17.47 -12.89
CA ARG A 120 8.29 17.99 -11.82
C ARG A 120 9.24 16.95 -11.25
N VAL A 121 8.83 15.68 -11.27
CA VAL A 121 9.59 14.57 -10.69
C VAL A 121 10.04 13.59 -11.78
N GLY A 122 9.40 13.60 -12.95
CA GLY A 122 9.64 12.61 -14.01
C GLY A 122 8.89 11.29 -13.82
N LEU A 123 7.98 11.23 -12.84
CA LEU A 123 7.29 10.00 -12.43
C LEU A 123 5.98 9.81 -13.19
N GLN A 124 5.79 8.66 -13.83
CA GLN A 124 4.53 8.29 -14.49
C GLN A 124 3.78 7.25 -13.68
N VAL A 125 2.89 7.71 -12.79
CA VAL A 125 2.12 6.84 -11.89
C VAL A 125 0.65 7.24 -11.91
N PRO A 126 -0.28 6.28 -12.08
CA PRO A 126 -1.71 6.57 -12.13
C PRO A 126 -2.28 6.76 -10.71
N VAL A 127 -1.97 7.87 -10.05
CA VAL A 127 -2.38 8.15 -8.65
C VAL A 127 -3.89 7.95 -8.45
N ASN A 128 -4.68 8.38 -9.44
CA ASN A 128 -6.14 8.24 -9.40
C ASN A 128 -6.62 6.78 -9.48
N GLY A 129 -5.84 5.88 -10.08
CA GLY A 129 -6.10 4.44 -10.10
C GLY A 129 -5.58 3.74 -8.84
N LEU A 130 -4.40 4.15 -8.37
CA LEU A 130 -3.75 3.57 -7.19
C LEU A 130 -4.64 3.58 -5.95
N ARG A 131 -5.47 4.62 -5.77
CA ARG A 131 -6.38 4.71 -4.63
C ARG A 131 -7.37 3.52 -4.52
N TYR A 132 -7.73 2.92 -5.64
CA TYR A 132 -8.61 1.75 -5.67
C TYR A 132 -7.81 0.49 -5.39
N TRP A 133 -6.66 0.34 -6.04
CA TRP A 133 -5.77 -0.80 -5.85
C TRP A 133 -5.25 -0.89 -4.41
N ALA A 134 -5.03 0.24 -3.74
CA ALA A 134 -4.58 0.31 -2.34
C ALA A 134 -5.53 -0.40 -1.36
N VAL A 135 -6.83 -0.46 -1.68
CA VAL A 135 -7.85 -1.15 -0.88
C VAL A 135 -8.31 -2.46 -1.51
N GLY A 136 -7.64 -2.93 -2.56
CA GLY A 136 -7.99 -4.19 -3.24
C GLY A 136 -9.15 -4.10 -4.23
N LEU A 137 -9.51 -2.89 -4.67
CA LEU A 137 -10.52 -2.66 -5.71
C LEU A 137 -9.87 -2.42 -7.06
N ALA A 138 -10.51 -2.87 -8.14
CA ALA A 138 -10.13 -2.42 -9.47
C ALA A 138 -10.50 -0.96 -9.69
N ALA A 139 -9.65 -0.22 -10.41
CA ALA A 139 -9.94 1.16 -10.77
C ALA A 139 -11.09 1.20 -11.80
N PRO A 140 -12.05 2.13 -11.69
CA PRO A 140 -13.15 2.25 -12.65
C PRO A 140 -12.64 2.39 -14.09
N GLY A 141 -13.13 1.54 -14.99
CA GLY A 141 -12.73 1.55 -16.41
C GLY A 141 -11.36 0.92 -16.70
N SER A 142 -10.64 0.41 -15.70
CA SER A 142 -9.42 -0.38 -15.92
C SER A 142 -9.77 -1.79 -16.41
N GLU A 143 -8.95 -2.33 -17.31
CA GLU A 143 -9.04 -3.74 -17.69
C GLU A 143 -8.55 -4.63 -16.54
N HIS A 144 -9.37 -5.61 -16.15
CA HIS A 144 -9.03 -6.55 -15.09
C HIS A 144 -9.71 -7.91 -15.31
N LYS A 145 -9.10 -8.98 -14.78
CA LYS A 145 -9.70 -10.31 -14.71
C LYS A 145 -9.97 -10.64 -13.25
N GLU A 146 -11.25 -10.87 -12.92
CA GLU A 146 -11.63 -11.37 -11.59
C GLU A 146 -11.55 -12.90 -11.59
N GLU A 147 -10.68 -13.46 -10.75
CA GLU A 147 -10.53 -14.89 -10.52
C GLU A 147 -10.75 -15.13 -9.03
N LEU A 148 -11.72 -15.98 -8.70
CA LEU A 148 -12.10 -16.29 -7.31
C LEU A 148 -11.69 -17.74 -7.04
N ASP A 149 -11.05 -17.95 -5.89
CA ASP A 149 -10.57 -19.25 -5.42
C ASP A 149 -11.73 -20.23 -5.10
#